data_AF-A0A967QNH4-F1
#
_entry.id   AF-A0A967QNH4-F1
#
_cell.length_a   1.000
_cell.length_b   1.000
_cell.length_c   1.000
_cell.angle_alpha   90.00
_cell.angle_beta   90.00
_cell.angle_gamma   90.00
#
_symmetry.space_group_name_H-M   'P 1'
#
loop_
_entity.id
_entity.type
_entity.pdbx_description
1 polymer ?
#
loop_
_entity_poly.entity_id
_entity_poly.type
_entity_poly.pdbx_seq_one_letter_code
_entity_poly.pdbx_strand_id
1 'polypeptide(L)' 'GDAGSLLVVEDCLIGEELSILYLTDGERALPLIPSQDHKPIGEGDTGPNTGGMGAYSPVSIADGALID' A
#
# COMPACT_ATOMS: atom_id res chain seq x y z
N GLY A 1 -0.78 -29.25 6.61
CA GLY A 1 0.63 -28.99 6.28
C GLY A 1 1.07 -27.75 7.02
N ASP A 2 2.37 -27.54 7.15
CA ASP A 2 2.98 -26.58 8.09
C ASP A 2 2.66 -25.10 7.82
N ALA A 3 2.08 -24.78 6.65
CA ALA A 3 1.68 -23.43 6.25
C ALA A 3 0.68 -22.73 7.19
N GLY A 4 -0.01 -23.48 8.07
CA GLY A 4 -0.90 -22.94 9.09
C GLY A 4 -0.40 -23.12 10.53
N SER A 5 0.87 -23.46 10.74
CA SER A 5 1.45 -23.70 12.08
C SER A 5 1.57 -22.43 12.93
N LEU A 6 1.53 -21.26 12.29
CA LEU A 6 1.53 -19.95 12.94
C LEU A 6 0.40 -19.10 12.34
N LEU A 7 -0.40 -18.50 13.22
CA LEU A 7 -1.45 -17.54 12.85
C LEU A 7 -1.01 -16.14 13.28
N VAL A 8 -1.13 -15.19 12.36
CA VAL A 8 -1.02 -13.76 12.67
C VAL A 8 -2.43 -13.20 12.80
N VAL A 9 -2.70 -12.50 13.90
CA VAL A 9 -3.95 -11.79 14.13
C VAL A 9 -3.61 -10.31 14.15
N GLU A 10 -4.28 -9.53 13.30
CA GLU A 10 -4.06 -8.11 13.09
C GLU A 10 -5.38 -7.34 13.14
N ASP A 11 -5.31 -6.06 13.47
CA ASP A 11 -6.49 -5.19 13.46
C ASP A 11 -6.94 -4.94 12.02
N CYS A 12 -8.26 -4.89 11.81
CA CYS A 12 -8.81 -4.51 10.51
C CYS A 12 -8.76 -2.98 10.37
N LEU A 13 -7.81 -2.50 9.57
CA LEU A 13 -7.67 -1.08 9.25
C LEU A 13 -8.67 -0.69 8.16
N ILE A 14 -9.37 0.43 8.37
CA ILE A 14 -10.34 0.99 7.43
C ILE A 14 -9.86 2.38 7.02
N GLY A 15 -9.81 2.63 5.72
CA GLY A 15 -9.35 3.89 5.14
C GLY A 15 -8.90 3.69 3.70
N GLU A 16 -8.33 4.72 3.11
CA GLU A 16 -7.70 4.64 1.80
C GLU A 16 -6.25 4.14 1.93
N GLU A 17 -5.85 3.23 1.07
CA GLU A 17 -4.46 2.78 1.00
C GLU A 17 -3.58 3.87 0.34
N LEU A 18 -2.32 3.97 0.79
CA LEU A 18 -1.31 4.83 0.19
C LEU A 18 0.03 4.10 0.15
N SER A 19 0.66 4.06 -1.03
CA SER A 19 2.04 3.59 -1.19
C SER A 19 3.02 4.75 -1.06
N ILE A 20 3.86 4.72 -0.03
CA ILE A 20 4.95 5.68 0.19
C ILE A 20 6.28 4.94 0.07
N LEU A 21 7.08 5.32 -0.93
CA LEU A 21 8.38 4.70 -1.20
C LEU A 21 9.49 5.71 -0.96
N TYR A 22 10.63 5.23 -0.46
CA TYR A 22 11.83 6.04 -0.25
C TYR A 22 13.03 5.37 -0.91
N LEU A 23 13.92 6.19 -1.48
CA LEU A 23 15.26 5.77 -1.87
C LEU A 23 16.20 5.99 -0.69
N THR A 24 16.92 4.96 -0.25
CA THR A 24 17.75 5.04 0.96
C THR A 24 19.16 4.48 0.75
N ASP A 25 20.13 5.08 1.45
CA ASP A 25 21.52 4.59 1.57
C ASP A 25 21.79 3.85 2.89
N GLY A 26 20.77 3.67 3.74
CA GLY A 26 20.86 3.08 5.08
C GLY A 26 20.98 4.10 6.22
N GLU A 27 21.32 5.36 5.93
CA GLU A 27 21.36 6.45 6.93
C GLU A 27 20.33 7.54 6.63
N ARG A 28 20.05 7.80 5.35
CA ARG A 28 19.12 8.81 4.87
C ARG A 28 18.08 8.18 3.97
N ALA A 29 16.90 8.80 3.93
CA ALA A 29 15.79 8.37 3.10
C ALA A 29 15.26 9.58 2.30
N LEU A 30 15.16 9.42 0.99
CA LEU A 30 14.61 10.41 0.07
C LEU A 30 13.23 9.94 -0.39
N PRO A 31 12.13 10.66 -0.06
CA PRO A 31 10.78 10.26 -0.48
C PRO A 31 10.62 10.30 -2.00
N LEU A 32 9.92 9.32 -2.54
CA LEU A 32 9.36 9.33 -3.89
C LEU A 32 7.93 9.89 -3.84
N ILE A 33 7.40 10.29 -5.01
CA ILE A 33 6.02 10.79 -5.09
C ILE A 33 5.07 9.64 -4.72
N PRO A 34 4.15 9.83 -3.75
CA PRO A 34 3.22 8.79 -3.34
C PRO A 34 2.32 8.31 -4.48
N SER A 35 1.85 7.07 -4.36
CA SER A 35 0.95 6.44 -5.33
C SER A 35 -0.16 5.65 -4.66
N GLN A 36 -1.23 5.40 -5.40
CA GLN A 36 -2.27 4.44 -5.02
C GLN A 36 -2.29 3.32 -6.06
N ASP A 37 -2.34 2.08 -5.59
CA ASP A 37 -2.51 0.90 -6.43
C ASP A 37 -3.87 0.23 -6.19
N HIS A 38 -4.39 -0.40 -7.24
CA HIS A 38 -5.62 -1.18 -7.17
C HIS A 38 -5.26 -2.66 -7.13
N LYS A 39 -5.32 -3.28 -5.94
CA LYS A 39 -4.95 -4.69 -5.76
C LYS A 39 -6.03 -5.68 -6.20
N PRO A 40 -7.33 -5.50 -5.92
CA PRO A 40 -8.34 -6.48 -6.29
C PRO A 40 -8.48 -6.63 -7.80
N ILE A 41 -8.78 -7.85 -8.26
CA ILE A 41 -8.86 -8.17 -9.70
C ILE A 41 -10.12 -7.60 -10.40
N GLY A 42 -11.18 -7.32 -9.64
CA GLY A 42 -12.48 -6.93 -10.17
C GLY A 42 -12.79 -5.45 -9.97
N GLU A 43 -13.64 -4.92 -10.83
CA GLU A 43 -14.15 -3.54 -10.76
C GLU A 43 -14.80 -3.24 -9.40
N GLY A 44 -14.64 -2.01 -8.93
CA GLY A 44 -15.15 -1.59 -7.62
C GLY A 44 -14.47 -2.30 -6.45
N ASP A 45 -13.19 -2.64 -6.60
CA ASP A 45 -12.37 -3.33 -5.59
C ASP A 45 -12.96 -4.67 -5.14
N THR A 46 -13.41 -5.48 -6.11
CA THR A 46 -14.04 -6.78 -5.87
C THR A 46 -13.14 -7.96 -6.24
N GLY A 47 -13.39 -9.12 -5.63
CA GLY A 47 -12.65 -10.35 -5.91
C GLY A 47 -11.33 -10.47 -5.11
N PRO A 48 -10.50 -11.48 -5.41
CA PRO A 48 -9.25 -11.72 -4.70
C PRO A 48 -8.22 -10.62 -4.97
N ASN A 49 -7.34 -10.41 -3.99
CA ASN A 49 -6.18 -9.54 -4.13
C ASN A 49 -5.18 -10.09 -5.16
N THR A 50 -4.54 -9.17 -5.90
CA THR A 50 -3.44 -9.43 -6.83
C THR A 50 -2.20 -8.65 -6.41
N GLY A 51 -1.12 -8.74 -7.20
CA GLY A 51 0.04 -7.87 -7.02
C GLY A 51 -0.19 -6.40 -7.44
N GLY A 52 -1.31 -6.09 -8.09
CA GLY A 52 -1.66 -4.76 -8.59
C GLY A 52 -2.20 -4.81 -10.03
N MET A 53 -3.41 -4.30 -10.23
CA MET A 53 -4.06 -4.16 -11.55
C MET A 53 -3.71 -2.84 -12.24
N GLY A 54 -3.23 -1.87 -11.47
CA GLY A 54 -2.82 -0.55 -11.94
C GLY A 54 -2.50 0.36 -10.76
N ALA A 55 -1.79 1.45 -11.04
CA ALA A 55 -1.47 2.46 -10.04
C ALA A 55 -1.37 3.84 -10.68
N TYR A 56 -1.52 4.89 -9.87
CA TYR A 56 -1.39 6.27 -10.33
C TYR A 56 -0.68 7.16 -9.31
N SER A 57 -0.10 8.25 -9.81
CA SER A 57 0.64 9.25 -9.04
C SER A 57 0.65 10.59 -9.79
N PRO A 58 0.56 11.76 -9.10
CA PRO A 58 0.38 11.92 -7.66
C PRO A 58 -1.06 11.58 -7.23
N VAL A 59 -1.27 11.39 -5.93
CA VAL A 59 -2.59 11.14 -5.34
C VAL A 59 -3.04 12.31 -4.49
N SER A 60 -4.33 12.61 -4.46
CA SER A 60 -4.85 13.80 -3.77
C SER A 60 -4.89 13.66 -2.25
N ILE A 61 -4.89 12.43 -1.73
CA ILE A 61 -4.95 12.14 -0.29
C ILE A 61 -3.60 12.29 0.41
N ALA A 62 -2.53 12.44 -0.37
CA ALA A 62 -1.18 12.68 0.09
C ALA A 62 -1.04 14.15 0.54
N ASP A 63 -1.53 14.47 1.73
CA ASP A 63 -1.29 15.76 2.37
C ASP A 63 0.04 15.77 3.15
N GLY A 64 0.54 16.97 3.49
CA GLY A 64 1.79 17.12 4.22
C GLY A 64 1.75 16.50 5.62
N ALA A 65 0.58 16.44 6.26
CA ALA A 65 0.46 15.78 7.57
C ALA A 65 0.62 14.25 7.49
N LEU A 66 0.36 13.65 6.32
CA LEU A 66 0.52 12.22 6.08
C LEU A 66 1.93 11.82 5.63
N ILE A 67 2.73 12.76 5.11
CA ILE A 67 4.00 12.46 4.41
C ILE A 67 5.23 13.17 5.00
N ASP A 68 5.05 14.28 5.72
CA ASP A 68 6.12 15.01 6.42
C ASP A 68 6.43 14.42 7.81
#